data_AF-E2BTK4-F1
#
_entry.id   AF-E2BTK4-F1
#
_cell.length_a   1.000
_cell.length_b   1.000
_cell.length_c   1.000
_cell.angle_alpha   90.00
_cell.angle_beta   90.00
_cell.angle_gamma   90.00
#
_symmetry.space_group_name_H-M   'P 1'
#
loop_
_entity.id
_entity.type
_entity.pdbx_description
1 polymer ?
#
loop_
_entity_poly.entity_id
_entity_poly.type
_entity_poly.pdbx_seq_one_letter_code
_entity_poly.pdbx_strand_id
1 'polypeptide(L)'
;IHKKQPELRENNSWILHHENAPSHTSILVRKFLTKNSTNVAPHAPYSLDMAPCDFFLFSILKKPFRGQSFESIEDIKGKSLRELKAIPSIAYERCFQDWIKRWHM
;
A
#
# COMPACT_ATOMS: atom_id res chain seq x y z
N ILE A 1 1.19 -11.13 -9.00
CA ILE A 1 1.48 -10.92 -7.55
C ILE A 1 2.39 -12.03 -7.00
N HIS A 2 2.17 -13.31 -7.33
CA HIS A 2 3.00 -14.46 -6.94
C HIS A 2 4.51 -14.42 -7.25
N LYS A 3 4.99 -13.51 -8.11
CA LYS A 3 6.36 -13.55 -8.63
C LYS A 3 7.38 -12.64 -7.92
N LYS A 4 6.95 -11.73 -7.04
CA LYS A 4 7.86 -10.67 -6.55
C LYS A 4 8.65 -11.01 -5.28
N GLN A 5 8.18 -11.91 -4.40
CA GLN A 5 8.88 -12.29 -3.16
C GLN A 5 8.31 -13.60 -2.56
N PRO A 6 8.67 -14.78 -3.10
CA PRO A 6 8.19 -16.07 -2.59
C PRO A 6 8.76 -16.40 -1.19
N GLU A 7 10.02 -16.05 -0.93
CA GLU A 7 10.74 -16.39 0.32
C GLU A 7 10.12 -15.75 1.58
N LEU A 8 9.71 -14.48 1.49
CA LEU A 8 9.05 -13.80 2.63
C LEU A 8 7.70 -14.42 2.98
N ARG A 9 7.05 -15.06 2.00
CA ARG A 9 5.77 -15.74 2.19
C ARG A 9 5.96 -17.13 2.77
N GLU A 10 7.01 -17.84 2.35
CA GLU A 10 7.37 -19.16 2.90
C GLU A 10 7.75 -19.07 4.39
N ASN A 11 8.39 -17.97 4.79
CA ASN A 11 8.79 -17.75 6.19
C ASN A 11 7.72 -17.03 7.04
N ASN A 12 6.52 -16.78 6.50
CA ASN A 12 5.45 -16.03 7.18
C ASN A 12 5.85 -14.66 7.75
N SER A 13 6.93 -14.07 7.24
CA SER A 13 7.50 -12.81 7.76
C SER A 13 6.79 -11.57 7.23
N TRP A 14 5.90 -11.72 6.25
CA TRP A 14 5.19 -10.61 5.64
C TRP A 14 3.83 -10.36 6.30
N ILE A 15 3.57 -9.09 6.65
CA ILE A 15 2.32 -8.64 7.23
C ILE A 15 1.64 -7.70 6.24
N LEU A 16 0.39 -8.00 5.90
CA LEU A 16 -0.44 -7.16 5.06
C LEU A 16 -1.17 -6.12 5.90
N HIS A 17 -1.00 -4.84 5.59
CA HIS A 17 -1.84 -3.77 6.11
C HIS A 17 -2.75 -3.25 4.99
N HIS A 18 -4.06 -3.25 5.22
CA HIS A 18 -5.06 -2.65 4.33
C HIS A 18 -6.19 -2.03 5.15
N GLU A 19 -6.86 -1.03 4.58
CA GLU A 19 -8.02 -0.40 5.21
C GLU A 19 -9.25 -1.34 5.29
N ASN A 20 -10.21 -1.01 6.16
CA ASN A 20 -11.42 -1.79 6.39
C ASN A 20 -12.53 -1.55 5.36
N ALA A 21 -12.19 -1.23 4.11
CA ALA A 21 -13.17 -1.07 3.05
C ALA A 21 -14.01 -2.36 2.89
N PRO A 22 -15.33 -2.28 2.62
CA PRO A 22 -16.20 -3.46 2.53
C PRO A 22 -15.71 -4.55 1.57
N SER A 23 -15.05 -4.15 0.47
CA SER A 23 -14.41 -5.05 -0.49
C SER A 23 -13.28 -5.88 0.15
N HIS A 24 -12.43 -5.25 0.97
CA HIS A 24 -11.30 -5.88 1.65
C HIS A 24 -11.76 -6.75 2.84
N THR A 25 -12.87 -6.40 3.49
CA THR A 25 -13.43 -7.19 4.61
C THR A 25 -14.41 -8.27 4.17
N SER A 26 -14.63 -8.43 2.86
CA SER A 26 -15.55 -9.42 2.32
C SER A 26 -15.16 -10.85 2.74
N ILE A 27 -16.17 -11.73 2.84
CA ILE A 27 -15.97 -13.14 3.19
C ILE A 27 -14.99 -13.81 2.21
N LEU A 28 -15.09 -13.47 0.92
CA LEU A 28 -14.23 -14.02 -0.12
C LEU A 28 -12.76 -13.63 0.10
N VAL A 29 -12.48 -12.36 0.39
CA VAL A 29 -11.12 -11.88 0.67
C VAL A 29 -10.58 -12.48 1.96
N ARG A 30 -11.37 -12.52 3.04
CA ARG A 30 -10.98 -13.16 4.30
C ARG A 30 -10.63 -14.64 4.12
N LYS A 31 -11.49 -15.39 3.42
CA LYS A 31 -11.22 -16.81 3.08
C LYS A 31 -9.95 -16.97 2.27
N PHE A 32 -9.71 -16.08 1.30
CA PHE A 32 -8.48 -16.10 0.50
C PHE A 32 -7.25 -15.85 1.38
N LEU A 33 -7.26 -14.84 2.25
CA LEU A 33 -6.12 -14.52 3.12
C LEU A 33 -5.81 -15.67 4.09
N THR A 34 -6.84 -16.26 4.71
CA THR A 34 -6.69 -17.44 5.59
C THR A 34 -6.15 -18.66 4.84
N LYS A 35 -6.69 -18.98 3.66
CA LYS A 35 -6.19 -20.11 2.83
C LYS A 35 -4.71 -19.95 2.47
N ASN A 36 -4.25 -18.72 2.38
CA ASN A 36 -2.90 -18.36 1.97
C ASN A 36 -1.95 -18.08 3.13
N SER A 37 -2.39 -18.29 4.39
CA SER A 37 -1.64 -18.03 5.63
C SER A 37 -1.10 -16.60 5.72
N THR A 38 -1.81 -15.62 5.16
CA THR A 38 -1.36 -14.24 5.16
C THR A 38 -1.65 -13.58 6.51
N ASN A 39 -0.61 -13.10 7.19
CA ASN A 39 -0.75 -12.28 8.39
C ASN A 39 -1.31 -10.90 8.00
N VAL A 40 -2.35 -10.45 8.70
CA VAL A 40 -2.99 -9.14 8.45
C VAL A 40 -2.85 -8.29 9.71
N ALA A 41 -2.31 -7.09 9.55
CA ALA A 41 -2.26 -6.11 10.64
C ALA A 41 -3.66 -5.59 10.94
N PRO A 42 -4.04 -5.41 12.22
CA PRO A 42 -5.29 -4.77 12.57
C PRO A 42 -5.32 -3.33 12.04
N HIS A 43 -6.47 -2.88 11.56
CA HIS A 43 -6.70 -1.50 11.14
C HIS A 43 -7.91 -0.95 11.90
N ALA A 44 -7.80 0.24 12.47
CA ALA A 44 -8.91 0.87 13.16
C ALA A 44 -9.97 1.38 12.16
N PRO A 45 -11.27 1.34 12.49
CA PRO A 45 -12.30 1.91 11.62
C PRO A 45 -12.04 3.39 11.33
N TYR A 46 -12.22 3.82 10.07
CA TYR A 46 -12.15 5.23 9.63
C TYR A 46 -10.82 5.96 9.90
N SER A 47 -9.70 5.24 9.99
CA SER A 47 -8.38 5.80 10.30
C SER A 47 -7.53 6.03 9.04
N LEU A 48 -7.94 6.97 8.20
CA LEU A 48 -7.25 7.31 6.95
C LEU A 48 -5.83 7.86 7.20
N ASP A 49 -5.62 8.50 8.34
CA ASP A 49 -4.33 8.98 8.83
C ASP A 49 -3.35 7.85 9.20
N MET A 50 -3.84 6.63 9.39
CA MET A 50 -3.02 5.46 9.70
C MET A 50 -2.57 4.68 8.47
N ALA A 51 -3.01 5.03 7.26
CA ALA A 51 -2.66 4.28 6.05
C ALA A 51 -1.44 4.90 5.33
N PRO A 52 -0.31 4.18 5.24
CA PRO A 52 0.89 4.66 4.53
C PRO A 52 0.64 5.07 3.07
N CYS A 53 -0.32 4.42 2.41
CA CYS A 53 -0.70 4.79 1.05
C CYS A 53 -1.30 6.19 0.98
N ASP A 54 -2.14 6.57 1.95
CA ASP A 54 -2.91 7.80 1.92
C ASP A 54 -2.09 9.03 2.32
N PHE A 55 -1.27 8.93 3.37
CA PHE A 55 -0.50 10.09 3.85
C PHE A 55 0.86 10.26 3.15
N PHE A 56 1.38 9.23 2.47
CA PHE A 56 2.69 9.28 1.83
C PHE A 56 2.61 9.01 0.33
N LEU A 57 2.18 7.81 -0.08
CA LEU A 57 2.33 7.36 -1.47
C LEU A 57 1.48 8.20 -2.44
N PHE A 58 0.18 8.36 -2.14
CA PHE A 58 -0.71 9.13 -2.99
C PHE A 58 -0.39 10.62 -2.97
N SER A 59 0.11 11.16 -1.86
CA SER A 59 0.55 12.56 -1.78
C SER A 59 1.74 12.82 -2.71
N ILE A 60 2.66 11.86 -2.84
CA ILE A 60 3.79 11.95 -3.78
C ILE A 60 3.28 11.86 -5.23
N LEU A 61 2.38 10.93 -5.54
CA LEU A 61 1.87 10.73 -6.90
C LEU A 61 0.93 11.86 -7.37
N LYS A 62 0.14 12.45 -6.48
CA LYS A 62 -0.80 13.54 -6.82
C LYS A 62 -0.08 14.82 -7.24
N LYS A 63 1.10 15.12 -6.68
CA LYS A 63 1.87 16.34 -6.98
C LYS A 63 2.24 16.47 -8.47
N PRO A 64 2.94 15.50 -9.10
CA PRO A 64 3.29 15.59 -10.51
C PRO A 64 2.07 15.44 -11.43
N PHE A 65 0.94 14.94 -10.94
CA PHE A 65 -0.28 14.74 -11.75
C PHE A 65 -1.21 15.95 -11.71
N ARG A 66 -0.96 16.91 -10.81
CA ARG A 66 -1.81 18.08 -10.66
C ARG A 66 -1.81 18.90 -11.95
N GLY A 67 -3.02 19.15 -12.48
CA GLY A 67 -3.21 19.97 -13.67
C GLY A 67 -2.81 19.30 -14.98
N GLN A 68 -2.53 18.00 -14.98
CA GLN A 68 -2.24 17.25 -16.20
C GLN A 68 -3.45 16.44 -16.66
N SER A 69 -3.76 16.55 -17.95
CA SER A 69 -4.61 15.60 -18.67
C SER A 69 -3.76 14.51 -19.30
N PHE A 70 -4.29 13.29 -19.34
CA PHE A 70 -3.67 12.16 -20.02
C PHE A 70 -4.58 11.73 -21.16
N GLU A 71 -4.00 11.44 -22.33
CA GLU A 71 -4.75 11.04 -23.52
C GLU A 71 -5.08 9.55 -23.51
N SER A 72 -4.27 8.74 -22.81
CA SER A 72 -4.48 7.30 -22.68
C SER A 72 -4.24 6.77 -21.25
N ILE A 73 -4.70 5.55 -21.02
CA ILE A 73 -4.44 4.80 -19.79
C ILE A 73 -2.95 4.44 -19.70
N GLU A 74 -2.31 4.20 -20.85
CA GLU A 74 -0.90 3.86 -20.98
C GLU A 74 -0.02 5.02 -20.50
N ASP A 75 -0.39 6.26 -20.81
CA ASP A 75 0.35 7.45 -20.38
C ASP A 75 0.34 7.61 -18.87
N ILE A 76 -0.84 7.52 -18.24
CA ILE A 76 -0.95 7.62 -16.79
C ILE A 76 -0.24 6.46 -16.08
N LYS A 77 -0.30 5.23 -16.62
CA LYS A 77 0.44 4.08 -16.09
C LYS A 77 1.95 4.30 -16.21
N GLY A 78 2.43 4.74 -17.36
CA GLY A 78 3.85 4.99 -17.62
C GLY A 78 4.40 6.07 -16.68
N LYS A 79 3.66 7.18 -16.54
CA LYS A 79 4.04 8.24 -15.61
C LYS A 79 4.00 7.79 -14.15
N SER A 80 2.92 7.10 -13.74
CA SER A 80 2.81 6.53 -12.38
C SER A 80 4.01 5.64 -12.06
N LEU A 81 4.39 4.75 -12.97
CA LEU A 81 5.53 3.86 -12.78
C LEU A 81 6.84 4.64 -12.65
N ARG A 82 7.03 5.69 -13.46
CA ARG A 82 8.21 6.55 -13.38
C ARG A 82 8.31 7.25 -12.02
N GLU A 83 7.23 7.89 -11.57
CA GLU A 83 7.20 8.58 -10.29
C GLU A 83 7.43 7.61 -9.13
N LEU A 84 6.80 6.42 -9.15
CA LEU A 84 7.00 5.37 -8.14
C LEU A 84 8.45 4.89 -8.08
N LYS A 85 9.11 4.72 -9.23
CA LYS A 85 10.53 4.31 -9.31
C LYS A 85 11.49 5.40 -8.86
N ALA A 86 11.08 6.67 -8.93
CA ALA A 86 11.89 7.79 -8.50
C ALA A 86 11.90 7.97 -6.97
N ILE A 87 10.97 7.33 -6.24
CA ILE A 87 10.94 7.39 -4.78
C ILE A 87 12.13 6.60 -4.22
N PRO A 88 13.06 7.23 -3.49
CA PRO A 88 14.21 6.53 -2.95
C PRO A 88 13.78 5.60 -1.80
N SER A 89 14.51 4.50 -1.62
CA SER A 89 14.20 3.49 -0.57
C SER A 89 14.08 4.10 0.83
N ILE A 90 14.95 5.07 1.16
CA ILE A 90 14.92 5.80 2.44
C ILE A 90 13.59 6.53 2.72
N ALA A 91 12.86 6.93 1.68
CA ALA A 91 11.57 7.58 1.85
C ALA A 91 10.49 6.58 2.31
N TYR A 92 10.54 5.34 1.80
CA TYR A 92 9.67 4.26 2.28
C TYR A 92 10.00 3.89 3.72
N GLU A 93 11.29 3.77 4.06
CA GLU A 93 11.72 3.49 5.44
C GLU A 93 11.20 4.55 6.42
N ARG A 94 11.37 5.83 6.10
CA ARG A 94 10.83 6.95 6.91
C ARG A 94 9.31 6.87 7.04
N CYS A 95 8.60 6.56 5.96
CA CYS A 95 7.15 6.38 5.97
C CYS A 95 6.72 5.28 6.95
N PHE A 96 7.40 4.14 6.97
CA PHE A 96 7.11 3.07 7.92
C PHE A 96 7.45 3.46 9.37
N GLN A 97 8.53 4.22 9.60
CA GLN A 97 8.83 4.74 10.93
C GLN A 97 7.75 5.71 11.43
N ASP A 98 7.26 6.59 10.57
CA ASP A 98 6.17 7.51 10.91
C ASP A 98 4.85 6.76 11.14
N TRP A 99 4.59 5.69 10.37
CA TRP A 99 3.46 4.80 10.60
C TRP A 99 3.52 4.12 11.97
N ILE A 100 4.69 3.59 12.35
CA ILE A 100 4.92 3.01 13.68
C ILE A 100 4.67 4.05 14.77
N LYS A 101 5.20 5.28 14.63
CA LYS A 101 4.97 6.35 15.62
C LYS A 101 3.49 6.67 15.79
N ARG A 102 2.74 6.79 14.69
CA ARG A 102 1.28 7.04 14.73
C ARG A 102 0.51 5.92 15.44
N TRP A 103 1.03 4.70 15.44
CA TRP A 103 0.43 3.57 16.15
C TRP A 103 0.62 3.62 17.67
N HIS A 104 1.59 4.39 18.15
CA HIS A 104 1.94 4.52 19.57
C HIS A 104 1.56 5.88 20.18
N MET A 105 0.90 6.75 19.41
CA MET A 105 0.33 8.03 19.87
C MET A 105 -1.12 7.81 20.29
#